data_AF-A0A8T5ND46-F1
#
_entry.id   AF-A0A8T5ND46-F1
#
_cell.length_a   1.000
_cell.length_b   1.000
_cell.length_c   1.000
_cell.angle_alpha   90.00
_cell.angle_beta   90.00
_cell.angle_gamma   90.00
#
_symmetry.space_group_name_H-M   'P 1'
#
loop_
_entity.id
_entity.type
_entity.pdbx_description
1 polymer ?
#
loop_
_entity_poly.entity_id
_entity_poly.type
_entity_poly.pdbx_seq_one_letter_code
_entity_poly.pdbx_strand_id
1 'polypeptide(L)'
;VTMWKILDDETLLFVDNFFNKTRKNLEVNPNMAIVAYDGDAKKSYQIKGTVDIENKGDKYASAKEMADAKKLPGKAAIVFHVKEIYDATYGPNAGKKLA
;
A
#
# COMPACT_ATOMS: atom_id res chain seq x y z
N VAL A 1 12.52 0.43 5.67
CA VAL A 1 11.29 1.17 5.99
C VAL A 1 10.54 1.39 4.68
N THR A 2 9.29 0.91 4.60
CA THR A 2 8.41 1.16 3.44
C THR A 2 7.88 2.59 3.54
N MET A 3 7.90 3.32 2.44
CA MET A 3 7.47 4.71 2.39
C MET A 3 6.10 4.78 1.72
N TRP A 4 5.15 5.44 2.37
CA TRP A 4 3.78 5.52 1.90
C TRP A 4 3.11 6.79 2.39
N LYS A 5 2.01 7.16 1.76
CA LYS A 5 1.11 8.24 2.20
C LYS A 5 -0.34 7.94 1.82
N ILE A 6 -1.26 8.55 2.53
CA ILE A 6 -2.68 8.58 2.18
C ILE A 6 -2.86 9.71 1.16
N LEU A 7 -3.48 9.43 0.01
CA LEU A 7 -3.85 10.45 -0.96
C LEU A 7 -5.26 10.98 -0.69
N ASP A 8 -6.18 10.06 -0.39
CA ASP A 8 -7.58 10.29 -0.05
C ASP A 8 -8.13 9.07 0.72
N ASP A 9 -9.43 9.05 1.01
CA ASP A 9 -10.09 8.02 1.81
C ASP A 9 -9.99 6.60 1.24
N GLU A 10 -9.79 6.46 -0.09
CA GLU A 10 -9.75 5.16 -0.77
C GLU A 10 -8.44 4.89 -1.50
N THR A 11 -7.47 5.82 -1.44
CA THR A 11 -6.25 5.74 -2.23
C THR A 11 -5.00 5.96 -1.39
N LEU A 12 -4.10 4.99 -1.41
CA LEU A 12 -2.77 5.09 -0.82
C LEU A 12 -1.69 5.12 -1.90
N LEU A 13 -0.59 5.78 -1.61
CA LEU A 13 0.62 5.73 -2.43
C LEU A 13 1.71 4.99 -1.66
N PHE A 14 2.35 4.03 -2.32
CA PHE A 14 3.58 3.40 -1.86
C PHE A 14 4.74 3.70 -2.82
N VAL A 15 5.94 3.84 -2.27
CA VAL A 15 7.15 4.07 -3.09
C VAL A 15 7.85 2.74 -3.37
N ASP A 16 7.97 2.40 -4.65
CA ASP A 16 8.82 1.29 -5.07
C ASP A 16 10.30 1.71 -5.03
N ASN A 17 10.97 1.41 -3.92
CA ASN A 17 12.42 1.52 -3.83
C ASN A 17 13.11 0.19 -4.21
N PHE A 18 12.58 -0.91 -3.69
CA PHE A 18 13.16 -2.25 -3.80
C PHE A 18 12.09 -3.35 -3.92
N PHE A 19 10.95 -3.08 -4.55
CA PHE A 19 9.88 -4.07 -4.71
C PHE A 19 10.24 -5.19 -5.70
N ASN A 20 11.49 -5.67 -5.78
CA ASN A 20 11.96 -6.60 -6.80
C ASN A 20 11.00 -7.78 -7.10
N LYS A 21 10.49 -8.47 -6.08
CA LYS A 21 9.46 -9.52 -6.23
C LYS A 21 8.04 -8.93 -6.28
N THR A 22 7.71 -8.02 -5.37
CA THR A 22 6.37 -7.41 -5.28
C THR A 22 5.96 -6.73 -6.58
N ARG A 23 6.85 -5.97 -7.19
CA ARG A 23 6.72 -5.31 -8.48
C ARG A 23 6.33 -6.27 -9.60
N LYS A 24 7.09 -7.37 -9.75
CA LYS A 24 6.80 -8.41 -10.75
C LYS A 24 5.44 -9.06 -10.50
N ASN A 25 5.09 -9.29 -9.23
CA ASN A 25 3.77 -9.82 -8.90
C ASN A 25 2.66 -8.83 -9.30
N LEU A 26 2.84 -7.54 -9.03
CA LEU A 26 1.84 -6.49 -9.34
C LEU A 26 1.68 -6.25 -10.85
N GLU A 27 2.75 -6.42 -11.63
CA GLU A 27 2.70 -6.34 -13.10
C GLU A 27 1.91 -7.50 -13.73
N VAL A 28 1.91 -8.68 -13.08
CA VAL A 28 1.15 -9.86 -13.53
C VAL A 28 -0.26 -9.90 -12.93
N ASN A 29 -0.39 -9.45 -11.69
CA ASN A 29 -1.62 -9.47 -10.91
C ASN A 29 -1.71 -8.19 -10.07
N PRO A 30 -2.52 -7.19 -10.50
CA PRO A 30 -2.57 -5.89 -9.83
C PRO A 30 -3.32 -5.92 -8.49
N ASN A 31 -3.68 -7.10 -7.98
CA ASN A 31 -4.28 -7.22 -6.65
C ASN A 31 -3.20 -7.14 -5.56
N MET A 32 -3.46 -6.31 -4.56
CA MET A 32 -2.60 -6.17 -3.38
C MET A 32 -3.42 -6.29 -2.11
N ALA A 33 -2.80 -6.88 -1.08
CA ALA A 33 -3.31 -6.89 0.28
C ALA A 33 -2.24 -6.35 1.23
N ILE A 34 -2.65 -5.47 2.13
CA ILE A 34 -1.81 -4.97 3.22
C ILE A 34 -2.47 -5.30 4.55
N VAL A 35 -1.67 -5.49 5.60
CA VAL A 35 -2.16 -5.63 6.97
C VAL A 35 -1.65 -4.45 7.77
N ALA A 36 -2.56 -3.71 8.38
CA ALA A 36 -2.26 -2.65 9.32
C ALA A 36 -2.54 -3.17 10.74
N TYR A 37 -1.53 -3.11 11.61
CA TYR A 37 -1.63 -3.54 13.00
C TYR A 37 -1.31 -2.37 13.93
N ASP A 38 -2.17 -2.15 14.91
CA ASP A 38 -1.98 -1.20 15.99
C ASP A 38 -1.95 -1.98 17.31
N GLY A 39 -0.77 -2.00 17.94
CA GLY A 39 -0.55 -2.71 19.20
C GLY A 39 -1.19 -2.04 20.41
N ASP A 40 -1.32 -0.72 20.39
CA ASP A 40 -1.92 0.03 21.50
C ASP A 40 -3.45 -0.12 21.46
N ALA A 41 -4.04 -0.02 20.27
CA ALA A 41 -5.46 -0.30 20.08
C ALA A 41 -5.80 -1.79 20.15
N LYS A 42 -4.81 -2.68 20.07
CA LYS A 42 -4.96 -4.13 19.90
C LYS A 42 -5.89 -4.47 18.73
N LYS A 43 -5.75 -3.75 17.62
CA LYS A 43 -6.56 -3.93 16.41
C LYS A 43 -5.69 -4.22 15.20
N SER A 44 -6.26 -4.99 14.28
CA SER A 44 -5.62 -5.29 13.00
C SER A 44 -6.65 -5.28 11.88
N TYR A 45 -6.26 -4.76 10.72
CA TYR A 45 -7.11 -4.69 9.54
C TYR A 45 -6.35 -5.22 8.33
N GLN A 46 -6.99 -6.12 7.57
CA GLN A 46 -6.51 -6.50 6.25
C GLN A 46 -7.25 -5.67 5.20
N ILE A 47 -6.50 -4.89 4.44
CA ILE A 47 -7.01 -4.00 3.41
C ILE A 47 -6.61 -4.59 2.07
N LYS A 48 -7.59 -4.82 1.19
CA LYS A 48 -7.40 -5.40 -0.14
C LYS A 48 -7.88 -4.43 -1.20
N GLY A 49 -7.25 -4.54 -2.37
CA GLY A 49 -7.56 -3.64 -3.47
C GLY A 49 -6.71 -3.91 -4.70
N THR A 50 -6.76 -2.98 -5.63
CA THR A 50 -6.02 -3.02 -6.89
C THR A 50 -4.95 -1.93 -6.93
N VAL A 51 -3.92 -2.10 -7.74
CA VAL A 51 -2.88 -1.09 -7.91
C VAL A 51 -2.78 -0.58 -9.33
N ASP A 52 -2.51 0.72 -9.45
CA ASP A 52 -1.86 1.28 -10.63
C ASP A 52 -0.38 1.49 -10.33
N ILE A 53 0.42 1.31 -11.38
CA ILE A 53 1.81 1.71 -11.34
C ILE A 53 1.95 2.99 -12.15
N GLU A 54 2.56 3.99 -11.52
CA GLU A 54 2.96 5.23 -12.19
C GLU A 54 4.49 5.40 -12.18
N ASN A 55 5.08 5.45 -13.38
CA ASN A 55 6.51 5.73 -13.60
C ASN A 55 6.77 7.19 -14.03
N LYS A 56 5.72 8.00 -14.10
CA LYS A 56 5.72 9.43 -14.47
C LYS A 56 4.44 10.09 -13.96
N GLY A 57 4.39 11.42 -13.99
CA GLY A 57 3.24 12.19 -13.48
C GLY A 57 3.35 12.54 -12.00
N ASP A 58 2.34 13.20 -11.46
CA ASP A 58 2.40 13.87 -10.16
C ASP A 58 2.59 12.89 -8.99
N LYS A 59 1.94 11.72 -9.04
CA LYS A 59 2.11 10.71 -7.98
C LYS A 59 3.51 10.11 -8.01
N TYR A 60 4.05 9.85 -9.20
CA TYR A 60 5.45 9.46 -9.36
C TYR A 60 6.41 10.53 -8.83
N ALA A 61 6.19 11.80 -9.19
CA ALA A 61 7.02 12.92 -8.73
C ALA A 61 7.02 13.00 -7.20
N SER A 62 5.85 12.85 -6.57
CA SER A 62 5.75 12.83 -5.10
C SER A 62 6.43 11.60 -4.48
N ALA A 63 6.32 10.42 -5.08
CA ALA A 63 7.03 9.22 -4.64
C ALA A 63 8.55 9.40 -4.73
N LYS A 64 9.02 10.04 -5.81
CA LYS A 64 10.44 10.33 -6.05
C LYS A 64 10.99 11.33 -5.06
N GLU A 65 10.26 12.41 -4.78
CA GLU A 65 10.61 13.40 -3.76
C GLU A 65 10.76 12.76 -2.38
N MET A 66 9.78 11.94 -1.97
CA MET A 66 9.86 11.20 -0.72
C MET A 66 11.14 10.34 -0.68
N ALA A 67 11.42 9.58 -1.75
CA ALA A 67 12.59 8.71 -1.83
C ALA A 67 13.90 9.48 -1.76
N ASP A 68 14.00 10.62 -2.45
CA ASP A 68 15.20 11.46 -2.54
C ASP A 68 15.57 12.07 -1.19
N ALA A 69 14.58 12.46 -0.38
CA ALA A 69 14.78 12.91 1.00
C ALA A 69 15.49 11.85 1.88
N LYS A 70 15.47 10.58 1.47
CA LYS A 70 16.15 9.45 2.11
C LYS A 70 17.28 8.85 1.27
N LYS A 71 17.63 9.47 0.13
CA LYS A 71 18.62 8.96 -0.85
C LYS A 71 18.30 7.54 -1.33
N LEU A 72 17.01 7.27 -1.57
CA LEU A 72 16.51 5.99 -2.07
C LEU A 72 16.09 6.07 -3.54
N PRO A 73 15.96 4.94 -4.26
CA PRO A 73 15.78 4.96 -5.71
C PRO A 73 14.49 5.61 -6.23
N GLY A 74 13.35 5.46 -5.55
CA GLY A 74 12.05 6.00 -5.99
C GLY A 74 11.67 5.56 -7.41
N LYS A 75 11.73 4.26 -7.70
CA LYS A 75 11.60 3.72 -9.08
C LYS A 75 10.22 3.93 -9.67
N ALA A 76 9.17 3.86 -8.85
CA ALA A 76 7.78 4.04 -9.26
C ALA A 76 6.90 4.46 -8.06
N ALA A 77 5.75 5.05 -8.36
CA ALA A 77 4.64 5.13 -7.43
C ALA A 77 3.72 3.92 -7.63
N ILE A 78 3.42 3.22 -6.54
CA ILE A 78 2.39 2.17 -6.50
C ILE A 78 1.15 2.80 -5.87
N VAL A 79 0.15 3.08 -6.70
CA VAL A 79 -1.10 3.72 -6.29
C VAL A 79 -2.08 2.61 -5.96
N PHE A 80 -2.41 2.45 -4.69
CA PHE A 80 -3.29 1.40 -4.19
C PHE A 80 -4.69 1.93 -3.95
N HIS A 81 -5.65 1.33 -4.64
CA HIS A 81 -7.08 1.64 -4.56
C HIS A 81 -7.75 0.61 -3.65
N VAL A 82 -8.23 1.05 -2.50
CA VAL A 82 -8.93 0.21 -1.53
C VAL A 82 -10.23 -0.31 -2.13
N LYS A 83 -10.52 -1.60 -1.89
CA LYS A 83 -11.78 -2.25 -2.32
C LYS A 83 -12.48 -2.97 -1.20
N GLU A 84 -11.73 -3.55 -0.28
CA GLU A 84 -12.29 -4.32 0.81
C GLU A 84 -11.44 -4.18 2.07
N ILE A 85 -12.10 -4.12 3.22
CA ILE A 85 -11.46 -4.07 4.53
C ILE A 85 -12.01 -5.22 5.36
N TYR A 86 -11.12 -5.97 6.00
CA TYR A 86 -11.46 -7.09 6.85
C TYR A 86 -10.89 -6.89 8.26
N ASP A 87 -11.62 -7.36 9.27
CA ASP A 87 -11.10 -7.46 10.64
C ASP A 87 -10.03 -8.55 10.67
N ALA A 88 -8.80 -8.17 10.94
CA ALA A 88 -7.66 -9.09 11.07
C ALA A 88 -7.25 -9.27 12.54
N THR A 89 -8.05 -8.78 13.48
CA THR A 89 -7.87 -8.98 14.92
C THR A 89 -8.26 -10.40 15.28
N TYR A 90 -7.51 -11.04 16.17
CA TYR A 90 -7.89 -12.35 16.68
C TYR A 90 -9.22 -12.28 17.46
N GLY A 91 -10.02 -13.34 17.38
CA GLY A 91 -11.31 -13.43 18.10
C GLY A 91 -12.49 -13.75 17.18
N PRO A 92 -13.73 -13.61 17.67
CA PRO A 92 -14.94 -14.07 16.97
C PRO A 92 -15.22 -13.38 15.63
N ASN A 93 -14.59 -12.22 15.37
CA ASN A 93 -14.76 -11.45 14.14
C ASN A 93 -13.57 -11.59 13.18
N ALA A 94 -12.55 -12.39 13.51
CA ALA A 94 -11.39 -12.59 12.66
C ALA A 94 -11.81 -13.02 11.24
N GLY A 95 -11.36 -12.28 10.23
CA GLY A 95 -11.65 -12.52 8.83
C GLY A 95 -13.00 -11.99 8.34
N LYS A 96 -13.81 -11.33 9.17
CA LYS A 96 -15.07 -10.72 8.71
C LYS A 96 -14.81 -9.46 7.90
N LYS A 97 -15.52 -9.32 6.78
CA LYS A 97 -15.53 -8.10 5.98
C LYS A 97 -16.22 -6.98 6.75
N LEU A 98 -15.60 -5.81 6.79
CA LEU A 98 -16.06 -4.60 7.45
C LEU A 98 -16.59 -3.57 6.44
N ALA A 99 -15.92 -3.46 5.30
CA ALA A 99 -16.26 -2.61 4.16
C ALA A 99 -15.89 -3.32 2.86
#